data_AF-A0A5K1AHV0-F1
#
_entry.id   AF-A0A5K1AHV0-F1
#
_cell.length_a   1.000
_cell.length_b   1.000
_cell.length_c   1.000
_cell.angle_alpha   90.00
_cell.angle_beta   90.00
_cell.angle_gamma   90.00
#
_symmetry.space_group_name_H-M   'P 1'
#
loop_
_entity.id
_entity.type
_entity.pdbx_description
1 polymer ?
#
loop_
_entity_poly.entity_id
_entity_poly.type
_entity_poly.pdbx_seq_one_letter_code
_entity_poly.pdbx_strand_id
1 'polypeptide(L)'
;YKLITGNCLLYPEFRIYNEDDPADDWLAASPDGVIEPNYYRFHDSGILEVKCPFFGGQVEKALPWVRIPPYYMPQAQGLMEILDKNWLDFYVWTPNGSSLFRIERNGEYWQLLKSALADFWWGHVVPAKELCSGNPMAADLRLLKPAPKHELCQTIVQESIRLADEAQLL
;
A
#
# COMPACT_ATOMS: atom_id res chain seq x y z
N TYR A 1 10.88 -15.30 5.82
CA TYR A 1 10.34 -15.35 4.45
C TYR A 1 11.11 -16.29 3.52
N LYS A 2 12.32 -15.95 3.02
CA LYS A 2 13.06 -16.81 2.06
C LYS A 2 13.22 -18.28 2.48
N LEU A 3 13.51 -18.52 3.76
CA LEU A 3 13.65 -19.88 4.30
C LEU A 3 12.35 -20.71 4.27
N ILE A 4 11.18 -20.07 4.34
CA ILE A 4 9.88 -20.75 4.38
C ILE A 4 9.22 -20.85 2.99
N THR A 5 9.44 -19.87 2.11
CA THR A 5 8.81 -19.84 0.78
C THR A 5 9.72 -20.36 -0.32
N GLY A 6 11.05 -20.28 -0.14
CA GLY A 6 12.04 -20.52 -1.20
C GLY A 6 12.09 -19.42 -2.27
N ASN A 7 11.30 -18.34 -2.13
CA ASN A 7 11.23 -17.27 -3.11
C ASN A 7 12.51 -16.42 -3.10
N CYS A 8 12.99 -16.08 -4.30
CA CYS A 8 14.06 -15.10 -4.47
C CYS A 8 13.47 -13.69 -4.59
N LEU A 9 14.25 -12.70 -4.15
CA LEU A 9 13.79 -11.32 -3.99
C LEU A 9 14.72 -10.36 -4.71
N LEU A 10 14.12 -9.40 -5.40
CA LEU A 10 14.73 -8.16 -5.84
C LEU A 10 14.32 -7.05 -4.87
N TYR A 11 15.20 -6.07 -4.69
CA TYR A 11 14.96 -4.93 -3.82
C TYR A 11 14.94 -3.67 -4.68
N PRO A 12 13.82 -3.36 -5.35
CA PRO A 12 13.73 -2.13 -6.11
C PRO A 12 13.73 -0.94 -5.15
N GLU A 13 14.19 0.19 -5.64
CA GLU A 13 14.03 1.48 -4.97
C GLU A 13 12.58 2.00 -5.16
N PHE A 14 12.34 3.23 -4.72
CA PHE A 14 11.09 3.94 -4.92
C PHE A 14 10.69 3.99 -6.41
N ARG A 15 9.44 3.64 -6.71
CA ARG A 15 8.89 3.60 -8.06
C ARG A 15 7.75 4.59 -8.21
N ILE A 16 7.85 5.46 -9.21
CA ILE A 16 6.77 6.34 -9.63
C ILE A 16 5.84 5.56 -10.55
N TYR A 17 4.53 5.73 -10.34
CA TYR A 17 3.49 5.10 -11.15
C TYR A 17 3.40 5.79 -12.50
N ASN A 18 3.39 5.01 -13.58
CA ASN A 18 3.31 5.52 -14.95
C ASN A 18 4.17 6.80 -15.14
N GLU A 19 5.47 6.71 -14.86
CA GLU A 19 6.38 7.88 -14.81
C GLU A 19 6.36 8.75 -16.08
N ASP A 20 5.96 8.17 -17.22
CA ASP A 20 5.81 8.85 -18.50
C ASP A 20 4.42 9.51 -18.72
N ASP A 21 3.45 9.29 -17.84
CA ASP A 21 2.09 9.83 -17.89
C ASP A 21 1.86 10.86 -16.76
N PRO A 22 1.85 12.17 -17.08
CA PRO A 22 1.58 13.23 -16.10
C PRO A 22 0.22 13.15 -15.40
N ALA A 23 -0.72 12.34 -15.89
CA ALA A 23 -1.99 12.11 -15.21
C ALA A 23 -1.82 11.28 -13.93
N ASP A 24 -0.75 10.49 -13.83
CA ASP A 24 -0.54 9.45 -12.82
C ASP A 24 0.82 9.52 -12.10
N ASP A 25 1.76 10.37 -12.56
CA ASP A 25 3.13 10.54 -12.03
C ASP A 25 3.23 11.05 -10.57
N TRP A 26 2.10 11.35 -9.95
CA TRP A 26 1.97 11.78 -8.56
C TRP A 26 1.79 10.64 -7.56
N LEU A 27 1.63 9.40 -8.06
CA LEU A 27 1.57 8.18 -7.27
C LEU A 27 2.92 7.47 -7.29
N ALA A 28 3.32 6.90 -6.15
CA ALA A 28 4.57 6.16 -6.06
C ALA A 28 4.56 5.20 -4.87
N ALA A 29 5.41 4.17 -4.93
CA ALA A 29 5.50 3.15 -3.91
C ALA A 29 6.93 2.62 -3.74
N SER A 30 7.19 2.04 -2.56
CA SER A 30 8.44 1.36 -2.24
C SER A 30 8.10 0.04 -1.55
N PRO A 31 8.20 -1.11 -2.24
CA PRO A 31 7.98 -2.41 -1.61
C PRO A 31 9.17 -2.81 -0.73
N ASP A 32 8.96 -3.70 0.22
CA ASP A 32 10.08 -4.35 0.95
C ASP A 32 10.83 -5.36 0.07
N GLY A 33 10.17 -5.87 -0.98
CA GLY A 33 10.81 -6.64 -2.04
C GLY A 33 9.86 -7.00 -3.19
N VAL A 34 10.43 -7.40 -4.31
CA VAL A 34 9.71 -7.98 -5.46
C VAL A 34 10.16 -9.42 -5.59
N ILE A 35 9.19 -10.33 -5.70
CA ILE A 35 9.43 -11.76 -5.81
C ILE A 35 9.76 -12.10 -7.25
N GLU A 36 10.91 -12.70 -7.47
CA GLU A 36 11.35 -13.08 -8.82
C GLU A 36 10.45 -14.19 -9.39
N PRO A 37 10.13 -14.13 -10.70
CA PRO A 37 9.43 -15.22 -11.37
C PRO A 37 10.23 -16.51 -11.22
N ASN A 38 9.58 -17.56 -10.69
CA ASN A 38 10.18 -18.88 -10.62
C ASN A 38 9.70 -19.71 -11.81
N TYR A 39 10.64 -20.15 -12.66
CA TYR A 39 10.36 -20.97 -13.85
C TYR A 39 9.51 -22.22 -13.56
N TYR A 40 9.55 -22.73 -12.33
CA TYR A 40 8.85 -23.96 -11.92
C TYR A 40 7.48 -23.74 -11.25
N ARG A 41 7.09 -22.51 -10.86
CA ARG A 41 5.92 -22.24 -9.99
C ARG A 41 4.88 -21.28 -10.57
N PHE A 42 4.68 -21.28 -11.88
CA PHE A 42 3.85 -20.32 -12.63
C PHE A 42 4.46 -18.91 -12.65
N HIS A 43 4.33 -18.26 -13.79
CA HIS A 43 5.18 -17.16 -14.27
C HIS A 43 4.92 -15.79 -13.64
N ASP A 44 4.26 -15.72 -12.49
CA ASP A 44 3.81 -14.45 -11.95
C ASP A 44 4.69 -13.98 -10.78
N SER A 45 5.39 -12.87 -10.99
CA SER A 45 6.12 -12.16 -9.93
C SER A 45 5.13 -11.50 -8.97
N GLY A 46 5.43 -11.53 -7.68
CA GLY A 46 4.63 -10.86 -6.65
C GLY A 46 5.40 -9.76 -5.92
N ILE A 47 4.76 -9.18 -4.92
CA ILE A 47 5.38 -8.22 -4.00
C ILE A 47 5.55 -8.87 -2.63
N LEU A 48 6.62 -8.54 -1.92
CA LEU A 48 6.76 -8.82 -0.50
C LEU A 48 6.56 -7.50 0.28
N GLU A 49 5.66 -7.53 1.25
CA GLU A 49 5.53 -6.51 2.29
C GLU A 49 5.75 -7.16 3.66
N VAL A 50 6.71 -6.65 4.42
CA VAL A 50 7.11 -7.16 5.73
C VAL A 50 6.62 -6.22 6.82
N LYS A 51 5.90 -6.78 7.81
CA LYS A 51 5.56 -6.05 9.03
C LYS A 51 6.24 -6.69 10.24
N CYS A 52 6.89 -5.84 11.02
CA CYS A 52 7.49 -6.16 12.32
C CYS A 52 6.77 -5.34 13.39
N PRO A 53 5.63 -5.81 13.94
CA PRO A 53 4.84 -4.99 14.84
C PRO A 53 5.59 -4.71 16.15
N PHE A 54 5.52 -3.46 16.62
CA PHE A 54 6.30 -2.98 17.78
C PHE A 54 5.69 -3.37 19.15
N PHE A 55 4.42 -3.79 19.20
CA PHE A 55 3.69 -4.19 20.43
C PHE A 55 3.91 -3.26 21.64
N GLY A 56 3.89 -1.95 21.43
CA GLY A 56 4.09 -0.96 22.49
C GLY A 56 5.47 -1.05 23.18
N GLY A 57 6.48 -1.56 22.48
CA GLY A 57 7.84 -1.75 22.98
C GLY A 57 8.11 -3.13 23.59
N GLN A 58 7.10 -4.00 23.70
CA GLN A 58 7.23 -5.35 24.25
C GLN A 58 7.36 -6.38 23.12
N VAL A 59 8.39 -6.23 22.30
CA VAL A 59 8.63 -7.04 21.10
C VAL A 59 8.81 -8.53 21.42
N GLU A 60 9.28 -8.87 22.62
CA GLU A 60 9.42 -10.24 23.10
C GLU A 60 8.07 -10.94 23.36
N LYS A 61 6.95 -10.21 23.48
CA LYS A 61 5.60 -10.77 23.61
C LYS A 61 4.80 -10.73 22.30
N ALA A 62 5.42 -10.21 21.25
CA ALA A 62 4.83 -10.06 19.94
C ALA A 62 4.43 -11.42 19.35
N LEU A 63 3.16 -11.59 18.98
CA LEU A 63 2.68 -12.77 18.25
C LEU A 63 2.39 -12.40 16.80
N PRO A 64 2.65 -13.30 15.84
CA PRO A 64 2.26 -13.08 14.46
C PRO A 64 0.73 -12.91 14.38
N TRP A 65 0.28 -12.07 13.45
CA TRP A 65 -1.14 -11.83 13.28
C TRP A 65 -1.81 -13.05 12.65
N VAL A 66 -3.03 -13.36 13.08
CA VAL A 66 -3.90 -14.38 12.47
C VAL A 66 -4.84 -13.80 11.42
N ARG A 67 -4.90 -12.46 11.36
CA ARG A 67 -5.71 -11.69 10.43
C ARG A 67 -5.00 -10.37 10.14
N ILE A 68 -5.03 -9.94 8.88
CA ILE A 68 -4.40 -8.67 8.48
C ILE A 68 -5.24 -7.50 9.01
N PRO A 69 -4.64 -6.49 9.67
CA PRO A 69 -5.35 -5.27 10.00
C PRO A 69 -5.85 -4.56 8.72
N PRO A 70 -7.15 -4.23 8.60
CA PRO A 70 -7.74 -3.71 7.36
C PRO A 70 -7.05 -2.47 6.80
N TYR A 71 -6.50 -1.61 7.66
CA TYR A 71 -5.83 -0.38 7.23
C TYR A 71 -4.55 -0.61 6.41
N TYR A 72 -4.05 -1.85 6.29
CA TYR A 72 -2.97 -2.19 5.36
C TYR A 72 -3.47 -2.48 3.94
N MET A 73 -4.77 -2.71 3.72
CA MET A 73 -5.30 -3.01 2.39
C MET A 73 -5.07 -1.87 1.38
N PRO A 74 -5.27 -0.58 1.71
CA PRO A 74 -4.89 0.50 0.80
C PRO A 74 -3.42 0.47 0.38
N GLN A 75 -2.51 0.20 1.32
CA GLN A 75 -1.07 0.11 1.04
C GLN A 75 -0.77 -1.07 0.12
N ALA A 76 -1.30 -2.26 0.42
CA ALA A 76 -1.05 -3.46 -0.37
C ALA A 76 -1.56 -3.32 -1.81
N GLN A 77 -2.76 -2.76 -1.97
CA GLN A 77 -3.37 -2.57 -3.28
C GLN A 77 -2.67 -1.48 -4.10
N GLY A 78 -2.24 -0.39 -3.45
CA GLY A 78 -1.39 0.62 -4.09
C GLY A 78 -0.04 0.06 -4.56
N LEU A 79 0.61 -0.77 -3.75
CA LEU A 79 1.85 -1.46 -4.15
C LEU A 79 1.63 -2.32 -5.40
N MET A 80 0.59 -3.13 -5.41
CA MET A 80 0.25 -4.02 -6.55
C MET A 80 -0.08 -3.25 -7.81
N GLU A 81 -0.80 -2.14 -7.70
CA GLU A 81 -1.07 -1.29 -8.87
C GLU A 81 0.22 -0.66 -9.39
N ILE A 82 0.97 0.02 -8.51
CA ILE A 82 2.10 0.87 -8.91
C ILE A 82 3.23 0.04 -9.52
N LEU A 83 3.44 -1.17 -9.01
CA LEU A 83 4.45 -2.09 -9.54
C LEU A 83 3.91 -3.05 -10.60
N ASP A 84 2.63 -2.95 -10.97
CA ASP A 84 1.92 -3.85 -11.87
C ASP A 84 2.13 -5.33 -11.53
N LYS A 85 1.62 -5.74 -10.37
CA LYS A 85 1.71 -7.11 -9.85
C LYS A 85 0.33 -7.60 -9.43
N ASN A 86 0.03 -8.87 -9.67
CA ASN A 86 -1.30 -9.42 -9.40
C ASN A 86 -1.51 -9.84 -7.95
N TRP A 87 -0.43 -10.01 -7.19
CA TRP A 87 -0.51 -10.49 -5.81
C TRP A 87 0.64 -9.95 -4.95
N LEU A 88 0.40 -9.96 -3.64
CA LEU A 88 1.33 -9.54 -2.61
C LEU A 88 1.34 -10.56 -1.48
N ASP A 89 2.55 -10.96 -1.07
CA ASP A 89 2.80 -11.69 0.16
C ASP A 89 2.98 -10.70 1.31
N PHE A 90 2.03 -10.73 2.25
CA PHE A 90 2.07 -9.94 3.46
C PHE A 90 2.66 -10.77 4.60
N TYR A 91 3.92 -10.52 4.91
CA TYR A 91 4.70 -11.31 5.87
C TYR A 91 4.80 -10.58 7.21
N VAL A 92 4.22 -11.15 8.26
CA VAL A 92 4.35 -10.62 9.61
C VAL A 92 5.42 -11.41 10.34
N TRP A 93 6.48 -10.74 10.78
CA TRP A 93 7.55 -11.35 11.57
C TRP A 93 7.52 -10.86 13.00
N THR A 94 7.66 -11.80 13.94
CA THR A 94 7.91 -11.52 15.36
C THR A 94 8.97 -12.47 15.92
N PRO A 95 9.57 -12.18 17.08
CA PRO A 95 10.44 -13.13 17.77
C PRO A 95 9.77 -14.47 18.12
N ASN A 96 8.43 -14.49 18.25
CA ASN A 96 7.67 -15.69 18.62
C ASN A 96 7.03 -16.41 17.43
N GLY A 97 7.38 -16.03 16.21
CA GLY A 97 6.90 -16.70 15.00
C GLY A 97 6.67 -15.75 13.84
N SER A 98 6.03 -16.26 12.81
CA SER A 98 5.63 -15.44 11.66
C SER A 98 4.33 -15.94 11.06
N SER A 99 3.59 -15.04 10.43
CA SER A 99 2.46 -15.38 9.55
C SER A 99 2.72 -14.84 8.16
N LEU A 100 2.18 -15.54 7.17
CA LEU A 100 2.29 -15.18 5.77
C LEU A 100 0.89 -15.21 5.18
N PHE A 101 0.47 -14.10 4.59
CA PHE A 101 -0.79 -14.01 3.89
C PHE A 101 -0.60 -13.72 2.42
N ARG A 102 -1.48 -14.26 1.58
CA ARG A 102 -1.62 -13.90 0.17
C ARG A 102 -2.75 -12.89 0.02
N ILE A 103 -2.43 -11.74 -0.59
CA ILE A 103 -3.40 -10.72 -1.00
C ILE A 103 -3.40 -10.65 -2.52
N GLU A 104 -4.58 -10.74 -3.13
CA GLU A 104 -4.77 -10.61 -4.58
C GLU A 104 -5.11 -9.16 -4.94
N ARG A 105 -4.67 -8.70 -6.12
CA ARG A 105 -5.01 -7.38 -6.66
C ARG A 105 -6.51 -7.29 -6.91
N ASN A 106 -7.09 -6.18 -6.48
CA ASN A 106 -8.51 -5.88 -6.69
C ASN A 106 -8.62 -4.52 -7.41
N GLY A 107 -8.87 -4.58 -8.72
CA GLY A 107 -8.96 -3.39 -9.57
C GLY A 107 -10.10 -2.45 -9.18
N GLU A 108 -11.26 -2.98 -8.79
CA GLU A 108 -12.42 -2.16 -8.38
C GLU A 108 -12.11 -1.36 -7.11
N TYR A 109 -11.50 -2.01 -6.13
CA TYR A 109 -11.06 -1.36 -4.90
C TYR A 109 -9.95 -0.35 -5.16
N TRP A 110 -9.01 -0.64 -6.06
CA TRP A 110 -8.02 0.35 -6.49
C TRP A 110 -8.68 1.58 -7.13
N GLN A 111 -9.67 1.43 -8.01
CA GLN A 111 -10.37 2.57 -8.59
C GLN A 111 -11.07 3.43 -7.52
N LEU A 112 -11.64 2.80 -6.49
CA LEU A 112 -12.19 3.51 -5.33
C LEU A 112 -11.11 4.32 -4.59
N LEU A 113 -9.94 3.73 -4.33
CA LEU A 113 -8.81 4.41 -3.69
C LEU A 113 -8.27 5.55 -4.55
N LYS A 114 -8.02 5.30 -5.85
CA LYS A 114 -7.50 6.27 -6.81
C LYS A 114 -8.42 7.48 -6.91
N SER A 115 -9.73 7.30 -6.85
CA SER A 115 -10.69 8.40 -6.85
C SER A 115 -10.52 9.34 -5.65
N ALA A 116 -10.40 8.78 -4.43
CA ALA A 116 -10.17 9.59 -3.22
C ALA A 116 -8.76 10.22 -3.19
N LEU A 117 -7.75 9.50 -3.70
CA LEU A 117 -6.39 10.01 -3.82
C LEU A 117 -6.29 11.16 -4.82
N ALA A 118 -6.98 11.05 -5.96
CA ALA A 118 -7.02 12.08 -7.00
C ALA A 118 -7.74 13.33 -6.52
N ASP A 119 -8.86 13.20 -5.79
CA ASP A 119 -9.54 14.33 -5.14
C ASP A 119 -8.60 15.06 -4.18
N PHE A 120 -7.90 14.32 -3.31
CA PHE A 120 -6.89 14.89 -2.42
C PHE A 120 -5.77 15.60 -3.19
N TRP A 121 -5.21 14.97 -4.22
CA TRP A 121 -4.09 15.51 -4.97
C TRP A 121 -4.46 16.77 -5.76
N TRP A 122 -5.45 16.68 -6.63
CA TRP A 122 -5.84 17.75 -7.55
C TRP A 122 -6.69 18.83 -6.88
N GLY A 123 -7.49 18.48 -5.88
CA GLY A 123 -8.34 19.43 -5.16
C GLY A 123 -7.60 20.20 -4.05
N HIS A 124 -6.56 19.60 -3.48
CA HIS A 124 -5.91 20.16 -2.28
C HIS A 124 -4.41 20.37 -2.43
N VAL A 125 -3.65 19.36 -2.87
CA VAL A 125 -2.18 19.43 -2.89
C VAL A 125 -1.66 20.34 -3.99
N VAL A 126 -2.09 20.13 -5.23
CA VAL A 126 -1.63 20.91 -6.39
C VAL A 126 -1.97 22.40 -6.25
N PRO A 127 -3.22 22.81 -5.93
CA PRO A 127 -3.53 24.22 -5.71
C PRO A 127 -2.74 24.84 -4.56
N ALA A 128 -2.48 24.08 -3.49
CA ALA A 128 -1.70 24.58 -2.35
C ALA A 128 -0.24 24.81 -2.74
N LYS A 129 0.35 23.91 -3.53
CA LYS A 129 1.71 24.05 -4.08
C LYS A 129 1.82 25.30 -4.96
N GLU A 130 0.84 25.54 -5.84
CA GLU A 130 0.80 26.72 -6.70
C GLU A 130 0.70 28.02 -5.90
N LEU A 131 -0.19 28.04 -4.90
CA LEU A 131 -0.37 29.20 -4.03
C LEU A 131 0.90 29.53 -3.22
N CYS A 132 1.59 28.50 -2.70
CA CYS A 132 2.87 28.63 -2.02
C CYS A 132 4.00 29.13 -2.94
N SER A 133 3.98 28.74 -4.21
CA SER A 133 5.03 29.13 -5.17
C SER A 133 4.92 30.61 -5.61
N GLY A 134 3.75 31.23 -5.43
CA GLY A 134 3.50 32.64 -5.74
C GLY A 134 3.96 33.60 -4.62
N ASN A 135 3.11 33.80 -3.60
CA ASN A 135 3.39 34.67 -2.45
C ASN A 135 3.00 33.98 -1.13
N PRO A 136 3.96 33.32 -0.45
CA PRO A 136 3.70 32.54 0.76
C PRO A 136 3.05 33.33 1.91
N MET A 137 3.29 34.65 1.99
CA MET A 137 2.77 35.48 3.10
C MET A 137 1.32 35.92 2.94
N ALA A 138 0.76 35.83 1.72
CA ALA A 138 -0.63 36.18 1.43
C ALA A 138 -1.55 34.95 1.27
N ALA A 139 -0.96 33.75 1.32
CA ALA A 139 -1.64 32.49 1.05
C ALA A 139 -2.40 31.96 2.29
N ASP A 140 -3.74 32.04 2.29
CA ASP A 140 -4.54 31.34 3.30
C ASP A 140 -4.74 29.86 2.92
N LEU A 141 -3.75 29.03 3.22
CA LEU A 141 -3.78 27.58 2.96
C LEU A 141 -4.92 26.84 3.67
N ARG A 142 -5.59 27.46 4.66
CA ARG A 142 -6.72 26.84 5.36
C ARG A 142 -7.90 26.60 4.43
N LEU A 143 -8.03 27.38 3.36
CA LEU A 143 -9.07 27.21 2.33
C LEU A 143 -8.89 25.93 1.51
N LEU A 144 -7.66 25.44 1.39
CA LEU A 144 -7.30 24.24 0.62
C LEU A 144 -7.14 23.01 1.51
N LYS A 145 -7.33 23.15 2.82
CA LYS A 145 -7.24 22.02 3.74
C LYS A 145 -8.41 21.06 3.48
N PRO A 146 -8.15 19.77 3.19
CA PRO A 146 -9.22 18.80 3.01
C PRO A 146 -9.97 18.55 4.32
N ALA A 147 -11.19 18.05 4.19
CA ALA A 147 -11.95 17.55 5.33
C ALA A 147 -11.17 16.43 6.03
N PRO A 148 -11.30 16.27 7.37
CA PRO A 148 -10.62 15.20 8.10
C PRO A 148 -10.97 13.78 7.61
N LYS A 149 -12.11 13.61 6.94
CA LYS A 149 -12.56 12.36 6.33
C LYS A 149 -13.11 12.66 4.95
N HIS A 150 -12.61 11.94 3.94
CA HIS A 150 -13.18 11.93 2.60
C HIS A 150 -14.57 11.26 2.62
N GLU A 151 -15.48 11.63 1.72
CA GLU A 151 -16.82 11.05 1.64
C GLU A 151 -16.81 9.53 1.42
N LEU A 152 -15.85 9.04 0.62
CA LEU A 152 -15.62 7.62 0.36
C LEU A 152 -14.96 6.85 1.52
N CYS A 153 -14.58 7.52 2.61
CA CYS A 153 -13.81 6.91 3.71
C CYS A 153 -14.51 5.68 4.30
N GLN A 154 -15.83 5.76 4.51
CA GLN A 154 -16.58 4.63 5.07
C GLN A 154 -16.57 3.42 4.13
N THR A 155 -16.77 3.64 2.83
CA THR A 155 -16.75 2.58 1.81
C THR A 155 -15.36 1.96 1.69
N ILE A 156 -14.30 2.78 1.67
CA ILE A 156 -12.91 2.31 1.65
C ILE A 156 -12.62 1.41 2.86
N VAL A 157 -13.07 1.81 4.06
CA VAL A 157 -12.89 1.02 5.27
C VAL A 157 -13.66 -0.30 5.22
N GLN A 158 -14.89 -0.30 4.71
CA GLN A 158 -15.69 -1.52 4.56
C GLN A 158 -15.06 -2.50 3.57
N GLU A 159 -14.61 -2.03 2.42
CA GLU A 159 -13.92 -2.86 1.43
C GLU A 159 -12.55 -3.34 1.94
N SER A 160 -11.83 -2.51 2.71
CA SER A 160 -10.61 -2.93 3.40
C SER A 160 -10.86 -4.11 4.35
N ILE A 161 -11.97 -4.09 5.09
CA ILE A 161 -12.34 -5.17 6.01
C ILE A 161 -12.62 -6.44 5.21
N ARG A 162 -13.44 -6.34 4.15
CA ARG A 162 -13.79 -7.47 3.28
C ARG A 162 -12.55 -8.12 2.67
N LEU A 163 -11.66 -7.33 2.06
CA LEU A 163 -10.42 -7.85 1.45
C LEU A 163 -9.46 -8.46 2.48
N ALA A 164 -9.40 -7.90 3.68
CA ALA A 164 -8.60 -8.48 4.76
C ALA A 164 -9.15 -9.83 5.25
N ASP A 165 -10.46 -10.05 5.16
CA ASP A 165 -11.11 -11.33 5.47
C ASP A 165 -10.94 -12.37 4.35
N GLU A 166 -10.81 -11.92 3.10
CA GLU A 166 -10.55 -12.77 1.93
C GLU A 166 -9.07 -13.17 1.79
N ALA A 167 -8.15 -12.44 2.43
CA ALA A 167 -6.73 -12.74 2.38
C ALA A 167 -6.41 -14.13 2.95
N GLN A 168 -5.73 -14.95 2.16
CA GLN A 168 -5.45 -16.33 2.52
C GLN A 168 -4.21 -16.42 3.42
N LEU A 169 -4.35 -17.00 4.62
CA LEU A 169 -3.21 -17.41 5.44
C LEU A 169 -2.57 -18.67 4.82
N LEU A 170 -1.26 -18.64 4.57
CA LEU A 170 -0.47 -19.69 3.93
C LEU A 170 0.31 -20.56 4.94
#